data_AF-A0A6B3M0H5-F1
#
_entry.id   AF-A0A6B3M0H5-F1
#
_cell.length_a   1.000
_cell.length_b   1.000
_cell.length_c   1.000
_cell.angle_alpha   90.00
_cell.angle_beta   90.00
_cell.angle_gamma   90.00
#
_symmetry.space_group_name_H-M   'P 1'
#
loop_
_entity.id
_entity.type
_entity.pdbx_description
1 polymer ?
#
loop_
_entity_poly.entity_id
_entity_poly.type
_entity_poly.pdbx_seq_one_letter_code
_entity_poly.pdbx_strand_id
1 'polypeptide(L)'
;MEGCQTGEIPLTLLASLNYVGQTISTHPTLAWFVPDSEPFDLEFRLYEYGLDGNLKQVGNEILLKSSPGIMTLSPIEPDTPGLSVGKKHLWQVTIICNPNDPSQDLLAAAQFRVVDKPLTFSRNIENLTNLEKVDFYAQEGLWYDALSEALKLSEDSKLGDVGSVLLESLAKWEEPEATQQLTSEQREEIEHYIQNLRQIAISEK
;
A
#
# COMPACT_ATOMS: atom_id res chain seq x y z
N MET A 1 -18.84 -15.76 -18.79
CA MET A 1 -18.35 -15.18 -17.53
C MET A 1 -17.09 -14.45 -17.92
N GLU A 2 -17.22 -13.15 -18.13
CA GLU A 2 -16.12 -12.26 -18.48
C GLU A 2 -15.39 -11.92 -17.17
N GLY A 3 -14.06 -11.92 -17.19
CA GLY A 3 -13.26 -11.49 -16.02
C GLY A 3 -13.49 -10.02 -15.69
N CYS A 4 -12.89 -9.52 -14.60
CA CYS A 4 -13.02 -8.11 -14.25
C CYS A 4 -12.56 -7.25 -15.42
N GLN A 5 -13.43 -6.37 -15.91
CA GLN A 5 -12.98 -5.34 -16.84
C GLN A 5 -12.03 -4.42 -16.09
N THR A 6 -10.77 -4.39 -16.50
CA THR A 6 -9.79 -3.47 -15.94
C THR A 6 -10.05 -2.09 -16.54
N GLY A 7 -10.30 -1.10 -15.69
CA GLY A 7 -10.24 0.31 -16.09
C GLY A 7 -8.84 0.69 -16.60
N GLU A 8 -8.63 1.94 -16.99
CA GLU A 8 -7.33 2.40 -17.52
C GLU A 8 -6.16 2.15 -16.55
N ILE A 9 -6.44 2.15 -15.25
CA ILE A 9 -5.49 1.85 -14.19
C ILE A 9 -5.91 0.52 -13.52
N PRO A 10 -5.06 -0.51 -13.47
CA PRO A 10 -5.39 -1.77 -12.79
C PRO A 10 -5.38 -1.60 -11.25
N LEU A 11 -5.81 -2.64 -10.53
CA LEU A 11 -5.62 -2.73 -9.08
C LEU A 11 -4.15 -2.40 -8.73
N THR A 12 -3.95 -1.37 -7.91
CA THR A 12 -2.61 -0.84 -7.63
C THR A 12 -2.46 -0.56 -6.14
N LEU A 13 -1.46 -1.15 -5.48
CA LEU A 13 -1.18 -0.84 -4.08
C LEU A 13 -0.52 0.53 -3.97
N LEU A 14 -0.85 1.32 -2.94
CA LEU A 14 -0.16 2.59 -2.67
C LEU A 14 1.07 2.34 -1.79
N ALA A 15 2.02 1.56 -2.31
CA ALA A 15 3.23 1.15 -1.60
C ALA A 15 4.44 1.02 -2.54
N SER A 16 5.64 0.95 -1.97
CA SER A 16 6.80 0.66 -2.81
C SER A 16 6.83 -0.80 -3.24
N LEU A 17 7.18 -1.07 -4.51
CA LEU A 17 7.45 -2.42 -5.03
C LEU A 17 8.96 -2.69 -5.13
N ASN A 18 9.76 -1.65 -5.37
CA ASN A 18 11.21 -1.76 -5.45
C ASN A 18 11.90 -1.75 -4.07
N TYR A 19 11.28 -1.14 -3.05
CA TYR A 19 11.82 -1.02 -1.70
C TYR A 19 10.84 -1.53 -0.64
N VAL A 20 11.37 -1.93 0.51
CA VAL A 20 10.55 -2.32 1.66
C VAL A 20 10.16 -1.05 2.41
N GLY A 21 8.91 -0.59 2.23
CA GLY A 21 8.39 0.54 2.98
C GLY A 21 8.41 0.30 4.49
N GLN A 22 8.57 1.36 5.27
CA GLN A 22 8.72 1.28 6.72
C GLN A 22 7.55 1.92 7.45
N THR A 23 7.30 1.43 8.66
CA THR A 23 6.34 2.03 9.58
C THR A 23 6.76 1.86 11.03
N ILE A 24 6.45 2.82 11.90
CA ILE A 24 6.56 2.67 13.35
C ILE A 24 5.25 2.21 14.00
N SER A 25 4.14 2.22 13.24
CA SER A 25 2.84 1.75 13.71
C SER A 25 2.80 0.23 13.73
N THR A 26 2.37 -0.34 14.85
CA THR A 26 2.03 -1.77 14.94
C THR A 26 0.66 -2.08 14.34
N HIS A 27 -0.10 -1.06 13.96
CA HIS A 27 -1.37 -1.15 13.22
C HIS A 27 -1.32 -0.19 12.03
N PRO A 28 -0.54 -0.49 10.99
CA PRO A 28 -0.39 0.41 9.86
C PRO A 28 -1.69 0.50 9.05
N THR A 29 -1.93 1.67 8.47
CA THR A 29 -2.96 1.84 7.45
C THR A 29 -2.38 1.41 6.10
N LEU A 30 -3.03 0.43 5.48
CA LEU A 30 -2.71 -0.03 4.13
C LEU A 30 -3.74 0.55 3.17
N ALA A 31 -3.29 0.98 1.99
CA ALA A 31 -4.16 1.63 1.00
C ALA A 31 -3.86 1.13 -0.41
N TRP A 32 -4.91 0.99 -1.22
CA TRP A 32 -4.81 0.56 -2.61
C TRP A 32 -5.89 1.25 -3.45
N PHE A 33 -5.61 1.40 -4.73
CA PHE A 33 -6.56 1.88 -5.73
C PHE A 33 -7.30 0.72 -6.36
N VAL A 34 -8.62 0.84 -6.46
CA VAL A 34 -9.50 -0.07 -7.20
C VAL A 34 -10.06 0.66 -8.42
N PRO A 35 -9.97 0.07 -9.63
CA PRO A 35 -10.53 0.65 -10.84
C PRO A 35 -12.05 0.85 -10.75
N ASP A 36 -12.55 1.85 -11.47
CA ASP A 36 -13.99 2.05 -11.65
C ASP A 36 -14.61 0.81 -12.32
N SER A 37 -15.35 0.05 -11.53
CA SER A 37 -15.90 -1.25 -11.88
C SER A 37 -17.05 -1.61 -10.94
N GLU A 38 -17.84 -2.61 -11.33
CA GLU A 38 -18.84 -3.18 -10.42
C GLU A 38 -18.16 -3.77 -9.17
N PRO A 39 -18.82 -3.78 -8.00
CA PRO A 39 -18.25 -4.38 -6.79
C PRO A 39 -17.99 -5.88 -6.96
N PHE A 40 -16.73 -6.28 -6.77
CA PHE A 40 -16.28 -7.67 -6.73
C PHE A 40 -15.98 -8.11 -5.29
N ASP A 41 -15.90 -9.42 -5.09
CA ASP A 41 -15.32 -9.96 -3.85
C ASP A 41 -13.83 -9.62 -3.81
N LEU A 42 -13.37 -9.13 -2.66
CA LEU A 42 -11.98 -8.75 -2.43
C LEU A 42 -11.46 -9.48 -1.21
N GLU A 43 -10.32 -10.13 -1.35
CA GLU A 43 -9.63 -10.83 -0.28
C GLU A 43 -8.35 -10.08 0.08
N PHE A 44 -8.16 -9.82 1.38
CA PHE A 44 -6.91 -9.33 1.92
C PHE A 44 -6.22 -10.41 2.75
N ARG A 45 -4.91 -10.56 2.55
CA ARG A 45 -4.05 -11.45 3.35
C ARG A 45 -2.78 -10.75 3.81
N LEU A 46 -2.37 -11.06 5.03
CA LEU A 46 -1.12 -10.59 5.64
C LEU A 46 -0.23 -11.77 6.01
N TYR A 47 1.06 -11.63 5.78
CA TYR A 47 2.06 -12.62 6.14
C TYR A 47 3.24 -11.96 6.86
N GLU A 48 3.85 -12.68 7.79
CA GLU A 48 5.12 -12.34 8.44
C GLU A 48 6.24 -13.24 7.89
N TYR A 49 7.41 -12.67 7.64
CA TYR A 49 8.59 -13.45 7.27
C TYR A 49 9.27 -14.05 8.52
N GLY A 50 9.42 -15.38 8.50
CA GLY A 50 10.25 -16.14 9.43
C GLY A 50 11.75 -15.87 9.24
N LEU A 51 12.56 -16.27 10.23
CA LEU A 51 14.03 -16.16 10.16
C LEU A 51 14.64 -17.04 9.05
N ASP A 52 13.94 -18.09 8.67
CA ASP A 52 14.24 -19.00 7.57
C ASP A 52 13.75 -18.47 6.20
N GLY A 53 13.12 -17.30 6.17
CA GLY A 53 12.53 -16.69 4.97
C GLY A 53 11.13 -17.21 4.62
N ASN A 54 10.57 -18.16 5.37
CA ASN A 54 9.24 -18.68 5.11
C ASN A 54 8.17 -17.65 5.47
N LEU A 55 7.10 -17.59 4.67
CA LEU A 55 5.94 -16.76 4.94
C LEU A 55 4.97 -17.51 5.86
N LYS A 56 4.59 -16.88 6.96
CA LYS A 56 3.52 -17.34 7.84
C LYS A 56 2.37 -16.34 7.79
N GLN A 57 1.18 -16.81 7.47
CA GLN A 57 -0.01 -15.96 7.51
C GLN A 57 -0.25 -15.43 8.93
N VAL A 58 -0.57 -14.14 9.02
CA VAL A 58 -0.91 -13.43 10.24
C VAL A 58 -2.40 -13.16 10.21
N GLY A 59 -3.12 -13.61 11.23
CA GLY A 59 -4.59 -13.52 11.26
C GLY A 59 -5.26 -14.44 10.23
N ASN A 60 -6.55 -14.22 9.99
CA ASN A 60 -7.31 -14.86 8.93
C ASN A 60 -7.27 -13.98 7.66
N GLU A 61 -7.80 -14.50 6.56
CA GLU A 61 -8.13 -13.64 5.42
C GLU A 61 -9.30 -12.73 5.75
N ILE A 62 -9.27 -11.51 5.21
CA ILE A 62 -10.34 -10.53 5.40
C ILE A 62 -11.08 -10.42 4.06
N LEU A 63 -12.38 -10.68 4.11
CA LEU A 63 -13.26 -10.59 2.95
C LEU A 63 -13.97 -9.23 2.96
N LEU A 64 -13.78 -8.49 1.88
CA LEU A 64 -14.36 -7.16 1.65
C LEU A 64 -15.12 -7.18 0.31
N LYS A 65 -15.83 -6.09 0.04
CA LYS A 65 -16.33 -5.77 -1.29
C LYS A 65 -15.48 -4.64 -1.87
N SER A 66 -15.04 -4.79 -3.11
CA SER A 66 -14.29 -3.74 -3.79
C SER A 66 -15.19 -2.53 -4.04
N SER A 67 -14.63 -1.34 -3.88
CA SER A 67 -15.26 -0.07 -4.21
C SER A 67 -14.29 0.79 -5.01
N PRO A 68 -14.72 1.44 -6.11
CA PRO A 68 -13.86 2.30 -6.91
C PRO A 68 -13.13 3.38 -6.09
N GLY A 69 -11.92 3.73 -6.52
CA GLY A 69 -11.09 4.75 -5.87
C GLY A 69 -10.15 4.18 -4.80
N ILE A 70 -9.83 4.98 -3.80
CA ILE A 70 -8.87 4.61 -2.74
C ILE A 70 -9.57 3.82 -1.64
N MET A 71 -9.24 2.55 -1.53
CA MET A 71 -9.62 1.73 -0.38
C MET A 71 -8.51 1.73 0.66
N THR A 72 -8.91 1.67 1.93
CA THR A 72 -7.98 1.57 3.06
C THR A 72 -8.39 0.44 3.99
N LEU A 73 -7.41 -0.12 4.69
CA LEU A 73 -7.64 -1.09 5.76
C LEU A 73 -6.81 -0.71 6.99
N SER A 74 -7.51 -0.36 8.07
CA SER A 74 -6.92 -0.04 9.37
C SER A 74 -8.01 -0.02 10.48
N PRO A 75 -7.79 -0.67 11.64
CA PRO A 75 -6.80 -1.72 11.85
C PRO A 75 -7.13 -2.96 10.99
N ILE A 76 -6.12 -3.80 10.73
CA ILE A 76 -6.28 -5.00 9.89
C ILE A 76 -7.33 -5.95 10.49
N GLU A 77 -7.21 -6.32 11.77
CA GLU A 77 -8.25 -7.07 12.47
C GLU A 77 -8.57 -6.38 13.80
N PRO A 78 -9.86 -6.18 14.14
CA PRO A 78 -10.27 -5.74 15.47
C PRO A 78 -9.74 -6.72 16.53
N ASP A 79 -9.22 -6.19 17.64
CA ASP A 79 -8.75 -6.97 18.80
C ASP A 79 -7.54 -7.90 18.54
N THR A 80 -6.81 -7.74 17.43
CA THR A 80 -5.54 -8.44 17.24
C THR A 80 -4.37 -7.74 17.95
N PRO A 81 -3.40 -8.52 18.48
CA PRO A 81 -2.11 -7.95 18.88
C PRO A 81 -1.48 -7.21 17.71
N GLY A 82 -0.96 -6.02 17.96
CA GLY A 82 -0.22 -5.26 16.95
C GLY A 82 0.94 -6.06 16.36
N LEU A 83 1.28 -5.73 15.12
CA LEU A 83 2.34 -6.39 14.36
C LEU A 83 3.69 -6.31 15.07
N SER A 84 4.48 -7.37 14.91
CA SER A 84 5.79 -7.52 15.54
C SER A 84 6.78 -6.46 15.05
N VAL A 85 7.33 -5.67 15.99
CA VAL A 85 8.43 -4.73 15.68
C VAL A 85 9.68 -5.49 15.23
N GLY A 86 10.39 -4.94 14.25
CA GLY A 86 11.57 -5.53 13.63
C GLY A 86 11.27 -6.59 12.56
N LYS A 87 9.99 -6.96 12.35
CA LYS A 87 9.60 -7.98 11.38
C LYS A 87 9.22 -7.37 10.04
N LYS A 88 9.57 -8.11 8.99
CA LYS A 88 9.13 -7.86 7.62
C LYS A 88 7.82 -8.59 7.38
N HIS A 89 6.90 -7.93 6.70
CA HIS A 89 5.59 -8.45 6.35
C HIS A 89 5.36 -8.35 4.84
N LEU A 90 4.49 -9.20 4.32
CA LEU A 90 3.95 -9.15 2.96
C LEU A 90 2.44 -9.02 3.09
N TRP A 91 1.84 -8.05 2.41
CA TRP A 91 0.39 -7.92 2.33
C TRP A 91 -0.05 -8.05 0.88
N GLN A 92 -1.23 -8.62 0.70
CA GLN A 92 -1.81 -8.93 -0.60
C GLN A 92 -3.26 -8.51 -0.63
N VAL A 93 -3.67 -7.96 -1.77
CA VAL A 93 -5.07 -7.68 -2.11
C VAL A 93 -5.37 -8.45 -3.39
N THR A 94 -6.45 -9.22 -3.36
CA THR A 94 -6.91 -10.00 -4.50
C THR A 94 -8.37 -9.66 -4.80
N ILE A 95 -8.66 -9.18 -6.01
CA ILE A 95 -10.03 -9.06 -6.51
C ILE A 95 -10.39 -10.37 -7.20
N ILE A 96 -11.45 -11.01 -6.70
CA ILE A 96 -11.97 -12.28 -7.23
C ILE A 96 -12.88 -11.98 -8.42
N CYS A 97 -12.33 -12.15 -9.61
CA CYS A 97 -13.01 -11.86 -10.87
C CYS A 97 -13.84 -13.04 -11.35
N ASN A 98 -13.30 -14.25 -11.15
CA ASN A 98 -13.98 -15.47 -11.52
C ASN A 98 -13.71 -16.54 -10.45
N PRO A 99 -14.70 -16.84 -9.58
CA PRO A 99 -14.54 -17.86 -8.54
C PRO A 99 -14.19 -19.26 -9.06
N ASN A 100 -14.40 -19.53 -10.35
CA ASN A 100 -14.10 -20.82 -10.98
C ASN A 100 -12.74 -20.83 -11.71
N ASP A 101 -12.09 -19.68 -11.86
CA ASP A 101 -10.81 -19.54 -12.55
C ASP A 101 -9.93 -18.46 -11.89
N PRO A 102 -9.15 -18.83 -10.85
CA PRO A 102 -8.28 -17.91 -10.13
C PRO A 102 -7.20 -17.25 -10.99
N SER A 103 -6.95 -17.75 -12.21
CA SER A 103 -5.98 -17.13 -13.12
C SER A 103 -6.47 -15.78 -13.68
N GLN A 104 -7.76 -15.48 -13.50
CA GLN A 104 -8.38 -14.21 -13.90
C GLN A 104 -8.46 -13.19 -12.76
N ASP A 105 -8.05 -13.57 -11.55
CA ASP A 105 -8.11 -12.69 -10.39
C ASP A 105 -7.01 -11.63 -10.47
N LEU A 106 -7.32 -10.42 -10.00
CA LEU A 106 -6.34 -9.33 -9.95
C LEU A 106 -5.66 -9.37 -8.58
N LEU A 107 -4.39 -9.74 -8.56
CA LEU A 107 -3.59 -9.81 -7.34
C LEU A 107 -2.51 -8.72 -7.35
N ALA A 108 -2.42 -7.98 -6.25
CA ALA A 108 -1.33 -7.05 -6.00
C ALA A 108 -0.73 -7.29 -4.61
N ALA A 109 0.59 -7.18 -4.49
CA ALA A 109 1.32 -7.51 -3.26
C ALA A 109 2.48 -6.56 -3.00
N ALA A 110 2.69 -6.17 -1.74
CA ALA A 110 3.81 -5.32 -1.34
C ALA A 110 4.38 -5.71 0.02
N GLN A 111 5.65 -5.35 0.25
CA GLN A 111 6.34 -5.63 1.50
C GLN A 111 6.42 -4.38 2.37
N PHE A 112 6.42 -4.59 3.69
CA PHE A 112 6.76 -3.54 4.64
C PHE A 112 7.48 -4.07 5.86
N ARG A 113 8.06 -3.17 6.64
CA ARG A 113 8.69 -3.50 7.91
C ARG A 113 8.18 -2.58 9.01
N VAL A 114 7.80 -3.18 10.14
CA VAL A 114 7.58 -2.44 11.38
C VAL A 114 8.94 -2.20 12.03
N VAL A 115 9.33 -0.95 12.21
CA VAL A 115 10.64 -0.55 12.77
C VAL A 115 10.47 0.05 14.15
N ASP A 116 11.54 0.02 14.94
CA ASP A 116 11.54 0.65 16.26
C ASP A 116 11.33 2.16 16.12
N LYS A 117 10.44 2.72 16.96
CA LYS A 117 10.30 4.17 17.07
C LYS A 117 11.59 4.77 17.64
N PRO A 118 12.33 5.60 16.90
CA PRO A 118 13.58 6.16 17.39
C PRO A 118 13.36 7.00 18.65
N LEU A 119 14.29 6.93 19.61
CA LEU A 119 14.22 7.74 20.84
C LEU A 119 14.27 9.26 20.57
N THR A 120 14.81 9.65 19.41
CA THR A 120 14.87 11.02 18.92
C THR A 120 13.51 11.56 18.48
N PHE A 121 12.51 10.69 18.29
CA PHE A 121 11.14 11.10 17.98
C PHE A 121 10.56 11.77 19.23
N SER A 122 10.69 13.09 19.28
CA SER A 122 10.30 13.88 20.44
C SER A 122 8.80 13.71 20.75
N ARG A 123 8.42 13.86 22.03
CA ARG A 123 7.01 13.85 22.45
C ARG A 123 6.16 14.91 21.74
N ASN A 124 6.79 15.89 21.10
CA ASN A 124 6.09 16.97 20.42
C ASN A 124 5.45 16.55 19.09
N ILE A 125 5.76 15.36 18.55
CA ILE A 125 5.11 14.86 17.32
C ILE A 125 3.58 14.82 17.48
N GLU A 126 3.08 14.51 18.68
CA GLU A 126 1.64 14.48 18.95
C GLU A 126 1.00 15.87 18.83
N ASN A 127 1.77 16.94 19.06
CA ASN A 127 1.32 18.33 18.96
C ASN A 127 1.38 18.89 17.54
N LEU A 128 2.01 18.17 16.60
CA LEU A 128 2.04 18.57 15.19
C LEU A 128 0.65 18.44 14.59
N THR A 129 0.32 19.35 13.68
CA THR A 129 -0.82 19.22 12.78
C THR A 129 -0.66 17.98 11.90
N ASN A 130 -1.77 17.47 11.34
CA ASN A 130 -1.70 16.30 10.46
C ASN A 130 -0.77 16.53 9.26
N LEU A 131 -0.77 17.74 8.66
CA LEU A 131 0.13 18.07 7.55
C LEU A 131 1.61 18.04 7.98
N GLU A 132 1.94 18.62 9.15
CA GLU A 132 3.31 18.57 9.69
C GLU A 132 3.75 17.13 10.02
N LYS A 133 2.82 16.26 10.44
CA LYS A 133 3.11 14.84 10.65
C LYS A 133 3.40 14.12 9.33
N VAL A 134 2.66 14.43 8.27
CA VAL A 134 2.93 13.90 6.91
C VAL A 134 4.37 14.21 6.51
N ASP A 135 4.76 15.48 6.58
CA ASP A 135 6.11 15.91 6.18
C ASP A 135 7.18 15.25 7.06
N PHE A 136 6.96 15.18 8.37
CA PHE A 136 7.87 14.53 9.30
C PHE A 136 8.07 13.05 8.97
N TYR A 137 6.99 12.28 8.82
CA TYR A 137 7.10 10.84 8.53
C TYR A 137 7.69 10.57 7.15
N ALA A 138 7.37 11.40 6.15
CA ALA A 138 7.95 11.29 4.81
C ALA A 138 9.48 11.52 4.83
N GLN A 139 9.95 12.52 5.59
CA GLN A 139 11.39 12.80 5.75
C GLN A 139 12.14 11.67 6.46
N GLU A 140 11.49 10.99 7.41
CA GLU A 140 12.07 9.85 8.13
C GLU A 140 11.95 8.52 7.35
N GLY A 141 11.38 8.52 6.14
CA GLY A 141 11.20 7.32 5.32
C GLY A 141 10.09 6.37 5.82
N LEU A 142 9.20 6.86 6.69
CA LEU A 142 8.08 6.12 7.26
C LEU A 142 6.84 6.24 6.37
N TRP A 143 6.92 5.62 5.19
CA TRP A 143 5.90 5.72 4.12
C TRP A 143 4.47 5.50 4.61
N TYR A 144 4.21 4.42 5.35
CA TYR A 144 2.84 4.07 5.74
C TYR A 144 2.30 5.02 6.82
N ASP A 145 3.16 5.58 7.68
CA ASP A 145 2.76 6.59 8.65
C ASP A 145 2.44 7.92 7.94
N ALA A 146 3.26 8.33 6.97
CA ALA A 146 3.04 9.54 6.17
C ALA A 146 1.72 9.43 5.37
N LEU A 147 1.52 8.31 4.66
CA LEU A 147 0.31 8.07 3.88
C LEU A 147 -0.93 8.02 4.80
N SER A 148 -0.82 7.40 5.97
CA SER A 148 -1.94 7.35 6.92
C SER A 148 -2.33 8.73 7.43
N GLU A 149 -1.40 9.66 7.65
CA GLU A 149 -1.73 11.02 8.06
C GLU A 149 -2.29 11.85 6.89
N ALA A 150 -1.83 11.60 5.66
CA ALA A 150 -2.33 12.25 4.47
C ALA A 150 -3.79 11.86 4.17
N LEU A 151 -4.13 10.58 4.30
CA LEU A 151 -5.50 10.07 4.10
C LEU A 151 -6.50 10.57 5.14
N LYS A 152 -6.04 11.07 6.30
CA LYS A 152 -6.93 11.76 7.27
C LYS A 152 -7.31 13.17 6.82
N LEU A 153 -6.63 13.70 5.81
CA LEU A 153 -6.88 15.02 5.23
C LEU A 153 -7.69 14.95 3.93
N SER A 154 -8.00 13.75 3.42
CA SER A 154 -8.76 13.53 2.20
C SER A 154 -10.23 13.19 2.49
N GLU A 155 -11.05 13.30 1.45
CA GLU A 155 -12.41 12.74 1.47
C GLU A 155 -12.36 11.20 1.36
N ASP A 156 -13.45 10.54 1.79
CA ASP A 156 -13.58 9.10 1.66
C ASP A 156 -13.38 8.65 0.21
N SER A 157 -12.67 7.55 0.01
CA SER A 157 -12.32 6.99 -1.30
C SER A 157 -11.41 7.85 -2.18
N LYS A 158 -10.90 8.98 -1.67
CA LYS A 158 -9.94 9.86 -2.35
C LYS A 158 -8.58 9.86 -1.66
N LEU A 159 -7.56 10.14 -2.46
CA LEU A 159 -6.20 10.30 -2.00
C LEU A 159 -5.95 11.71 -1.46
N GLY A 160 -6.64 12.71 -2.00
CA GLY A 160 -6.50 14.10 -1.60
C GLY A 160 -5.22 14.76 -2.12
N ASP A 161 -5.18 16.10 -2.12
CA ASP A 161 -4.03 16.90 -2.51
C ASP A 161 -2.70 16.42 -1.89
N VAL A 162 -2.70 16.17 -0.57
CA VAL A 162 -1.50 15.80 0.19
C VAL A 162 -1.05 14.38 -0.16
N GLY A 163 -1.99 13.44 -0.25
CA GLY A 163 -1.69 12.06 -0.64
C GLY A 163 -1.17 11.98 -2.07
N SER A 164 -1.71 12.79 -2.99
CA SER A 164 -1.26 12.85 -4.38
C SER A 164 0.19 13.32 -4.49
N VAL A 165 0.60 14.30 -3.68
CA VAL A 165 2.01 14.74 -3.63
C VAL A 165 2.94 13.64 -3.10
N LEU A 166 2.51 12.88 -2.09
CA LEU A 166 3.27 11.72 -1.60
C LEU A 166 3.38 10.64 -2.67
N LEU A 167 2.29 10.34 -3.37
CA LEU A 167 2.25 9.29 -4.39
C LEU A 167 3.11 9.63 -5.61
N GLU A 168 3.10 10.91 -6.03
CA GLU A 168 4.03 11.42 -7.04
C GLU A 168 5.49 11.32 -6.61
N SER A 169 5.75 11.53 -5.31
CA SER A 169 7.10 11.34 -4.76
C SER A 169 7.50 9.87 -4.81
N LEU A 170 6.63 8.96 -4.36
CA LEU A 170 6.84 7.50 -4.47
C LEU A 170 7.13 7.07 -5.91
N ALA A 171 6.34 7.56 -6.87
CA ALA A 171 6.54 7.24 -8.29
C ALA A 171 7.94 7.61 -8.81
N LYS A 172 8.57 8.65 -8.26
CA LYS A 172 9.98 9.00 -8.57
C LYS A 172 10.97 8.06 -7.88
N TRP A 173 10.69 7.65 -6.64
CA TRP A 173 11.53 6.71 -5.90
C TRP A 173 11.52 5.31 -6.49
N GLU A 174 10.42 4.89 -7.13
CA GLU A 174 10.34 3.60 -7.82
C GLU A 174 11.23 3.52 -9.08
N GLU A 175 11.69 4.66 -9.62
CA GLU A 175 12.54 4.67 -10.81
C GLU A 175 13.82 3.85 -10.55
N PRO A 176 14.13 2.86 -11.41
CA PRO A 176 15.23 1.95 -11.16
C PRO A 176 16.57 2.69 -11.24
N GLU A 177 17.49 2.35 -10.34
CA GLU A 177 18.84 2.91 -10.39
C GLU A 177 19.56 2.47 -11.67
N ALA A 178 20.40 3.35 -12.24
CA ALA A 178 21.14 3.04 -13.47
C ALA A 178 22.08 1.82 -13.33
N THR A 179 22.46 1.47 -12.11
CA THR A 179 23.29 0.33 -11.73
C THR A 179 22.50 -0.97 -11.57
N GLN A 180 21.16 -0.91 -11.50
CA GLN A 180 20.30 -2.05 -11.26
C GLN A 180 20.22 -2.93 -12.52
N GLN A 181 20.57 -4.21 -12.38
CA GLN A 181 20.49 -5.18 -13.47
C GLN A 181 19.06 -5.73 -13.58
N LEU A 182 18.23 -5.04 -14.36
CA LEU A 182 16.86 -5.44 -14.67
C LEU A 182 16.75 -5.89 -16.11
N THR A 183 16.00 -6.97 -16.32
CA THR A 183 15.54 -7.41 -17.66
C THR A 183 14.62 -6.35 -18.28
N SER A 184 14.41 -6.41 -19.60
CA SER A 184 13.50 -5.50 -20.29
C SER A 184 12.06 -5.60 -19.75
N GLU A 185 11.60 -6.82 -19.47
CA GLU A 185 10.28 -7.10 -18.91
C GLU A 185 10.11 -6.45 -17.52
N GLN A 186 11.08 -6.65 -16.62
CA GLN A 186 11.05 -6.01 -15.29
C GLN A 186 11.05 -4.48 -15.35
N ARG A 187 11.75 -3.88 -16.32
CA ARG A 187 11.74 -2.43 -16.50
C ARG A 187 10.37 -1.95 -16.96
N GLU A 188 9.76 -2.65 -17.91
CA GLU A 188 8.42 -2.33 -18.41
C GLU A 188 7.36 -2.45 -17.29
N GLU A 189 7.43 -3.48 -16.45
CA GLU A 189 6.55 -3.63 -15.28
C GLU A 189 6.70 -2.45 -14.30
N ILE A 190 7.94 -2.06 -13.98
CA ILE A 190 8.20 -0.92 -13.10
C ILE A 190 7.72 0.39 -13.73
N GLU A 191 7.96 0.59 -15.03
CA GLU A 191 7.51 1.78 -15.75
C GLU A 191 5.97 1.87 -15.74
N HIS A 192 5.26 0.77 -16.02
CA HIS A 192 3.80 0.72 -15.92
C HIS A 192 3.32 1.02 -14.51
N TYR A 193 3.96 0.45 -13.49
CA TYR A 193 3.62 0.73 -12.10
C TYR A 193 3.77 2.22 -11.75
N ILE A 194 4.88 2.84 -12.16
CA ILE A 194 5.14 4.28 -11.99
C ILE A 194 4.06 5.12 -12.69
N GLN A 195 3.67 4.75 -13.90
CA GLN A 195 2.59 5.45 -14.61
C GLN A 195 1.26 5.31 -13.88
N ASN A 196 0.92 4.12 -13.37
CA ASN A 196 -0.28 3.91 -12.58
C ASN A 196 -0.31 4.83 -11.35
N LEU A 197 0.79 4.89 -10.58
CA LEU A 197 0.89 5.79 -9.42
C LEU A 197 0.66 7.26 -9.79
N ARG A 198 1.24 7.73 -10.91
CA ARG A 198 1.04 9.11 -11.40
C ARG A 198 -0.40 9.37 -11.82
N GLN A 199 -1.02 8.43 -12.54
CA GLN A 199 -2.42 8.59 -12.95
C GLN A 199 -3.37 8.60 -11.74
N ILE A 200 -3.14 7.73 -10.75
CA ILE A 200 -3.91 7.72 -9.49
C ILE A 200 -3.74 9.05 -8.75
N ALA A 201 -2.52 9.58 -8.67
CA ALA A 201 -2.25 10.86 -8.01
C ALA A 201 -3.02 12.02 -8.67
N ILE A 202 -3.32 11.92 -9.96
CA ILE A 202 -4.12 12.91 -10.71
C ILE A 202 -5.62 12.66 -10.54
N SER A 203 -6.08 11.40 -10.65
CA SER A 203 -7.51 11.07 -10.68
C SER A 203 -8.17 11.04 -9.30
N GLU A 204 -7.41 10.71 -8.26
CA GLU A 204 -7.89 10.58 -6.87
C GLU A 204 -7.53 11.77 -5.98
N LYS A 205 -7.06 12.85 -6.60
CA LYS A 205 -6.71 14.10 -5.92
C LYS A 205 -7.89 14.75 -5.19
#